data_AF-A0A183VE79-F1
#
_entry.id   AF-A0A183VE79-F1
#
_cell.length_a   1.000
_cell.length_b   1.000
_cell.length_c   1.000
_cell.angle_alpha   90.00
_cell.angle_beta   90.00
_cell.angle_gamma   90.00
#
_symmetry.space_group_name_H-M   'P 1'
#
loop_
_entity.id
_entity.type
_entity.pdbx_description
1 polymer ?
#
loop_
_entity_poly.entity_id
_entity_poly.type
_entity_poly.pdbx_seq_one_letter_code
_entity_poly.pdbx_strand_id
1 'polypeptide(L)'
;LKPQRMVVNIRPKARVRFNVTYRQAVDYPVDLYYLMDLSYSMKDDKQKLSELGDLLAERMRAITKNFRLGFGSFIDKKLMPFVDPRPEKQLSPCPEQCAQPYGFKNQMSLTMDTARFSKEVDEAEISGNLDAPEGGFDAVVQALTCNGSIGWRERARKMIVFSTDAGFHFAGDGRMAGVVVPNDGHCHLDSRGYYTKSLDQDYPSIAMLHQKIKERKANLIFAVTEKNKELYKQLSDALPDVSSSVGVLADDSRNIVTLIEDEYRKISQKIIMVDNANATQGLRLSYRSMCLNGHVLKETNVCDGIKVGDEVTFEVTLEATHCVKQRDFALKIGPSGLDETLAVDVHVQCDCDCQLHVSIFVSLATRQNLF
;
A
#
# COMPACT_ATOMS: atom_id res chain seq x y z
N LEU A 1 13.90 13.02 6.57
CA LEU A 1 13.12 13.75 7.59
C LEU A 1 14.04 14.35 8.64
N LYS A 2 13.70 15.51 9.18
CA LYS A 2 14.36 16.15 10.33
C LYS A 2 13.31 16.82 11.23
N PRO A 3 13.34 16.64 12.55
CA PRO A 3 14.19 15.69 13.29
C PRO A 3 13.80 14.23 13.01
N GLN A 4 14.60 13.27 13.51
CA GLN A 4 14.31 11.82 13.40
C GLN A 4 13.74 11.23 14.68
N ARG A 5 14.01 11.86 15.83
CA ARG A 5 13.45 11.49 17.12
C ARG A 5 13.21 12.74 17.97
N MET A 6 12.14 12.74 18.76
CA MET A 6 11.90 13.76 19.78
C MET A 6 11.08 13.19 20.93
N VAL A 7 11.14 13.87 22.07
CA VAL A 7 10.37 13.55 23.27
C VAL A 7 9.41 14.70 23.56
N VAL A 8 8.16 14.38 23.87
CA VAL A 8 7.12 15.37 24.19
C VAL A 8 6.44 15.00 25.51
N ASN A 9 6.59 15.88 26.51
CA ASN A 9 5.82 15.81 27.73
C ASN A 9 4.59 16.72 27.59
N ILE A 10 3.39 16.16 27.71
CA ILE A 10 2.13 16.89 27.46
C ILE A 10 1.10 16.63 28.56
N ARG A 11 0.41 17.67 29.01
CA ARG A 11 -0.72 17.52 29.95
C ARG A 11 -2.02 17.28 29.20
N PRO A 12 -3.02 16.60 29.81
CA PRO A 12 -4.36 16.50 29.23
C PRO A 12 -4.92 17.88 28.85
N LYS A 13 -5.59 17.94 27.70
CA LYS A 13 -6.14 19.14 27.05
C LYS A 13 -5.10 20.15 26.53
N ALA A 14 -3.81 19.87 26.66
CA ALA A 14 -2.76 20.71 26.09
C ALA A 14 -2.48 20.37 24.62
N ARG A 15 -1.86 21.32 23.93
CA ARG A 15 -1.42 21.20 22.54
C ARG A 15 0.05 21.60 22.42
N VAL A 16 0.82 20.84 21.67
CA VAL A 16 2.23 21.12 21.36
C VAL A 16 2.39 21.18 19.85
N ARG A 17 3.11 22.17 19.36
CA ARG A 17 3.43 22.34 17.94
C ARG A 17 4.92 22.13 17.70
N PHE A 18 5.26 21.45 16.61
CA PHE A 18 6.63 21.26 16.18
C PHE A 18 6.71 21.13 14.66
N ASN A 19 7.87 21.45 14.11
CA ASN A 19 8.12 21.40 12.67
C ASN A 19 8.82 20.09 12.28
N VAL A 20 8.37 19.52 11.18
CA VAL A 20 8.97 18.36 10.53
C VAL A 20 9.36 18.76 9.12
N THR A 21 10.65 18.67 8.83
CA THR A 21 11.21 19.00 7.52
C THR A 21 11.43 17.72 6.73
N TYR A 22 10.91 17.69 5.51
CA TYR A 22 11.13 16.63 4.54
C TYR A 22 11.95 17.15 3.37
N ARG A 23 12.92 16.36 2.93
CA ARG A 23 13.73 16.62 1.75
C ARG A 23 13.78 15.37 0.89
N GLN A 24 13.50 15.51 -0.40
CA GLN A 24 13.55 14.38 -1.32
C GLN A 24 15.00 13.98 -1.60
N ALA A 25 15.32 12.71 -1.33
CA ALA A 25 16.65 12.16 -1.59
C ALA A 25 16.92 12.02 -3.09
N VAL A 26 18.18 12.24 -3.48
CA VAL A 26 18.67 11.94 -4.83
C VAL A 26 18.81 10.42 -4.97
N ASP A 27 18.38 9.86 -6.09
CA ASP A 27 18.58 8.45 -6.45
C ASP A 27 18.00 7.46 -5.42
N TYR A 28 16.80 7.74 -4.92
CA TYR A 28 16.12 6.87 -3.97
C TYR A 28 15.80 5.50 -4.64
N PRO A 29 16.04 4.36 -3.96
CA PRO A 29 15.79 3.05 -4.54
C PRO A 29 14.32 2.80 -4.86
N VAL A 30 14.06 2.10 -5.98
CA VAL A 30 12.70 1.78 -6.43
C VAL A 30 12.58 0.27 -6.66
N ASP A 31 11.56 -0.32 -6.05
CA ASP A 31 11.11 -1.68 -6.32
C ASP A 31 9.77 -1.58 -7.05
N LEU A 32 9.69 -2.10 -8.27
CA LEU A 32 8.47 -2.17 -9.05
C LEU A 32 8.07 -3.64 -9.24
N TYR A 33 6.90 -4.00 -8.77
CA TYR A 33 6.32 -5.32 -8.96
C TYR A 33 5.14 -5.19 -9.95
N TYR A 34 5.31 -5.75 -11.14
CA TYR A 34 4.28 -5.73 -12.17
C TYR A 34 3.33 -6.90 -11.94
N LEU A 35 2.07 -6.60 -11.65
CA LEU A 35 1.03 -7.58 -11.39
C LEU A 35 0.03 -7.56 -12.54
N MET A 36 0.05 -8.60 -13.36
CA MET A 36 -0.68 -8.67 -14.62
C MET A 36 -1.82 -9.68 -14.55
N ASP A 37 -2.99 -9.23 -15.00
CA ASP A 37 -4.07 -10.11 -15.39
C ASP A 37 -3.67 -10.94 -16.62
N LEU A 38 -3.73 -12.27 -16.49
CA LEU A 38 -3.46 -13.21 -17.58
C LEU A 38 -4.72 -14.00 -17.99
N SER A 39 -5.91 -13.40 -17.77
CA SER A 39 -7.14 -13.82 -18.43
C SER A 39 -7.00 -13.74 -19.96
N TYR A 40 -7.94 -14.38 -20.66
CA TYR A 40 -7.79 -14.58 -22.11
C TYR A 40 -7.86 -13.27 -22.90
N SER A 41 -8.54 -12.24 -22.38
CA SER A 41 -8.60 -10.91 -22.98
C SER A 41 -7.25 -10.19 -23.01
N MET A 42 -6.32 -10.53 -22.11
CA MET A 42 -5.02 -9.86 -21.95
C MET A 42 -3.90 -10.46 -22.82
N LYS A 43 -4.24 -11.30 -23.81
CA LYS A 43 -3.27 -12.07 -24.61
C LYS A 43 -2.34 -11.17 -25.44
N ASP A 44 -2.88 -10.16 -26.10
CA ASP A 44 -2.14 -9.17 -26.88
C ASP A 44 -1.37 -8.20 -25.99
N ASP A 45 -1.96 -7.76 -24.88
CA ASP A 45 -1.28 -6.96 -23.86
C ASP A 45 -0.01 -7.65 -23.33
N LYS A 46 -0.07 -8.97 -23.09
CA LYS A 46 1.09 -9.77 -22.63
C LYS A 46 2.23 -9.72 -23.64
N GLN A 47 1.91 -9.91 -24.92
CA GLN A 47 2.91 -9.87 -25.99
C GLN A 47 3.56 -8.48 -26.03
N LYS A 48 2.76 -7.42 -25.94
CA LYS A 48 3.29 -6.05 -25.91
C LYS A 48 4.18 -5.80 -24.69
N LEU A 49 3.79 -6.25 -23.51
CA LEU A 49 4.58 -6.07 -22.30
C LEU A 49 5.94 -6.78 -22.39
N SER A 50 5.98 -7.99 -22.97
CA SER A 50 7.25 -8.69 -23.19
C SER A 50 8.19 -7.87 -24.09
N GLU A 51 7.67 -7.33 -25.20
CA GLU A 51 8.42 -6.45 -26.11
C GLU A 51 8.90 -5.15 -25.45
N LEU A 52 8.09 -4.60 -24.53
CA LEU A 52 8.37 -3.33 -23.86
C LEU A 52 9.16 -3.47 -22.55
N GLY A 53 9.41 -4.69 -22.07
CA GLY A 53 10.08 -4.94 -20.79
C GLY A 53 11.48 -4.34 -20.70
N ASP A 54 12.28 -4.46 -21.77
CA ASP A 54 13.61 -3.84 -21.86
C ASP A 54 13.54 -2.32 -21.84
N LEU A 55 12.56 -1.73 -22.56
CA LEU A 55 12.35 -0.29 -22.59
C LEU A 55 11.91 0.24 -21.22
N LEU A 56 11.02 -0.48 -20.52
CA LEU A 56 10.61 -0.14 -19.15
C LEU A 56 11.82 -0.08 -18.22
N ALA A 57 12.65 -1.11 -18.27
CA ALA A 57 13.86 -1.20 -17.47
C ALA A 57 14.85 -0.07 -17.77
N GLU A 58 15.07 0.24 -19.04
CA GLU A 58 15.93 1.34 -19.48
C GLU A 58 15.42 2.70 -18.94
N ARG A 59 14.13 2.99 -19.12
CA ARG A 59 13.51 4.24 -18.68
C ARG A 59 13.58 4.41 -17.16
N MET A 60 13.29 3.36 -16.41
CA MET A 60 13.35 3.41 -14.95
C MET A 60 14.79 3.51 -14.43
N ARG A 61 15.77 2.88 -15.09
CA ARG A 61 17.20 3.03 -14.75
C ARG A 61 17.74 4.43 -15.01
N ALA A 62 17.17 5.15 -15.98
CA ALA A 62 17.50 6.57 -16.20
C ALA A 62 17.03 7.47 -15.05
N ILE A 63 16.02 7.04 -14.29
CA ILE A 63 15.46 7.76 -13.14
C ILE A 63 16.20 7.40 -11.85
N THR A 64 16.45 6.12 -11.62
CA THR A 64 17.14 5.60 -10.42
C THR A 64 18.10 4.48 -10.79
N LYS A 65 19.34 4.58 -10.31
CA LYS A 65 20.35 3.53 -10.51
C LYS A 65 20.01 2.26 -9.73
N ASN A 66 19.16 2.38 -8.72
CA ASN A 66 18.78 1.30 -7.80
C ASN A 66 17.36 0.80 -8.09
N PHE A 67 17.12 0.38 -9.33
CA PHE A 67 15.84 -0.17 -9.78
C PHE A 67 15.80 -1.70 -9.68
N ARG A 68 14.72 -2.25 -9.11
CA ARG A 68 14.39 -3.68 -9.17
C ARG A 68 13.01 -3.88 -9.80
N LEU A 69 12.90 -4.91 -10.62
CA LEU A 69 11.66 -5.30 -11.29
C LEU A 69 11.29 -6.72 -10.89
N GLY A 70 10.01 -6.94 -10.62
CA GLY A 70 9.39 -8.23 -10.32
C GLY A 70 8.12 -8.42 -11.15
N PHE A 71 7.67 -9.66 -11.28
CA PHE A 71 6.50 -10.01 -12.07
C PHE A 71 5.63 -11.03 -11.35
N GLY A 72 4.33 -10.79 -11.32
CA GLY A 72 3.33 -11.74 -10.87
C GLY A 72 2.13 -11.71 -11.78
N SER A 73 1.37 -12.79 -11.77
CA SER A 73 0.16 -12.92 -12.57
C SER A 73 -1.02 -13.46 -11.77
N PHE A 74 -2.21 -13.12 -12.21
CA PHE A 74 -3.46 -13.58 -11.64
C PHE A 74 -4.51 -13.82 -12.72
N ILE A 75 -5.49 -14.67 -12.42
CA ILE A 75 -6.74 -14.83 -13.16
C ILE A 75 -7.85 -14.76 -12.11
N ASP A 76 -8.31 -15.91 -11.63
CA ASP A 76 -9.34 -16.00 -10.61
C ASP A 76 -9.33 -17.36 -9.89
N LYS A 77 -10.20 -17.52 -8.88
CA LYS A 77 -10.39 -18.76 -8.13
C LYS A 77 -10.88 -19.85 -9.07
N LYS A 78 -10.16 -20.99 -9.10
CA LYS A 78 -10.54 -22.18 -9.86
C LYS A 78 -11.70 -22.94 -9.20
N LEU A 79 -12.86 -22.29 -9.07
CA LEU A 79 -14.09 -22.83 -8.50
C LEU A 79 -15.31 -22.38 -9.31
N MET A 80 -16.35 -23.20 -9.33
CA MET A 80 -17.66 -22.77 -9.81
C MET A 80 -18.22 -21.68 -8.89
N PRO A 81 -18.85 -20.60 -9.41
CA PRO A 81 -19.22 -20.38 -10.81
C PRO A 81 -18.20 -19.59 -11.65
N PHE A 82 -17.03 -19.26 -11.10
CA PHE A 82 -16.01 -18.44 -11.78
C PHE A 82 -15.35 -19.18 -12.95
N VAL A 83 -15.25 -20.51 -12.89
CA VAL A 83 -14.74 -21.34 -14.01
C VAL A 83 -15.83 -22.28 -14.53
N ASP A 84 -15.66 -22.82 -15.74
CA ASP A 84 -16.58 -23.83 -16.30
C ASP A 84 -16.50 -25.16 -15.49
N PRO A 85 -17.62 -25.85 -15.21
CA PRO A 85 -17.60 -27.08 -14.41
C PRO A 85 -17.05 -28.29 -15.15
N ARG A 86 -16.96 -28.23 -16.49
CA ARG A 86 -16.55 -29.39 -17.30
C ARG A 86 -15.04 -29.62 -17.20
N PRO A 87 -14.57 -30.85 -16.90
CA PRO A 87 -13.14 -31.13 -16.70
C PRO A 87 -12.25 -30.68 -17.86
N GLU A 88 -12.70 -30.86 -19.11
CA GLU A 88 -11.97 -30.44 -20.31
C GLU A 88 -11.79 -28.92 -20.38
N LYS A 89 -12.77 -28.15 -19.92
CA LYS A 89 -12.71 -26.68 -19.85
C LYS A 89 -11.91 -26.18 -18.65
N GLN A 90 -11.78 -26.96 -17.59
CA GLN A 90 -10.87 -26.62 -16.49
C GLN A 90 -9.41 -26.92 -16.81
N LEU A 91 -9.15 -27.86 -17.73
CA LEU A 91 -7.81 -28.18 -18.21
C LEU A 91 -7.31 -27.17 -19.26
N SER A 92 -8.21 -26.70 -20.14
CA SER A 92 -7.95 -25.65 -21.12
C SER A 92 -9.19 -24.77 -21.30
N PRO A 93 -9.32 -23.67 -20.56
CA PRO A 93 -10.52 -22.81 -20.58
C PRO A 93 -10.68 -22.01 -21.88
N CYS A 94 -9.58 -21.72 -22.56
CA CYS A 94 -9.57 -20.88 -23.75
C CYS A 94 -10.01 -21.64 -25.02
N PRO A 95 -10.37 -20.92 -26.10
CA PRO A 95 -10.61 -21.53 -27.42
C PRO A 95 -9.37 -22.24 -27.98
N GLU A 96 -8.19 -21.71 -27.69
CA GLU A 96 -6.87 -22.29 -28.00
C GLU A 96 -6.28 -22.98 -26.76
N GLN A 97 -5.19 -23.73 -26.92
CA GLN A 97 -4.49 -24.34 -25.78
C GLN A 97 -3.94 -23.23 -24.87
N CYS A 98 -4.31 -23.28 -23.60
CA CYS A 98 -3.85 -22.32 -22.59
C CYS A 98 -3.70 -23.02 -21.23
N ALA A 99 -3.20 -22.30 -20.23
CA ALA A 99 -2.99 -22.84 -18.90
C ALA A 99 -4.32 -23.05 -18.15
N GLN A 100 -4.27 -23.87 -17.10
CA GLN A 100 -5.40 -24.01 -16.18
C GLN A 100 -5.60 -22.72 -15.37
N PRO A 101 -6.84 -22.40 -14.97
CA PRO A 101 -7.10 -21.26 -14.09
C PRO A 101 -6.36 -21.39 -12.75
N TYR A 102 -5.84 -20.28 -12.25
CA TYR A 102 -5.22 -20.17 -10.93
C TYR A 102 -5.46 -18.77 -10.36
N GLY A 103 -5.49 -18.65 -9.03
CA GLY A 103 -5.73 -17.36 -8.37
C GLY A 103 -4.57 -16.38 -8.55
N PHE A 104 -3.40 -16.70 -8.00
CA PHE A 104 -2.20 -15.87 -8.10
C PHE A 104 -0.94 -16.72 -8.20
N LYS A 105 0.03 -16.25 -9.00
CA LYS A 105 1.39 -16.79 -9.07
C LYS A 105 2.42 -15.65 -9.04
N ASN A 106 3.37 -15.74 -8.12
CA ASN A 106 4.61 -14.99 -8.19
C ASN A 106 5.52 -15.62 -9.26
N GLN A 107 5.60 -15.01 -10.43
CA GLN A 107 6.38 -15.52 -11.56
C GLN A 107 7.88 -15.22 -11.36
N MET A 108 8.19 -14.00 -10.93
CA MET A 108 9.55 -13.50 -10.76
C MET A 108 9.66 -12.57 -9.56
N SER A 109 10.49 -12.94 -8.59
CA SER A 109 10.88 -12.07 -7.47
C SER A 109 11.60 -10.82 -7.95
N LEU A 110 11.55 -9.76 -7.14
CA LEU A 110 12.22 -8.47 -7.41
C LEU A 110 13.74 -8.66 -7.59
N THR A 111 14.24 -8.32 -8.78
CA THR A 111 15.66 -8.43 -9.13
C THR A 111 16.14 -7.20 -9.90
N MET A 112 17.46 -6.96 -9.89
CA MET A 112 18.10 -5.94 -10.73
C MET A 112 18.35 -6.43 -12.17
N ASP A 113 18.27 -7.75 -12.38
CA ASP A 113 18.35 -8.37 -13.70
C ASP A 113 17.02 -8.21 -14.44
N THR A 114 16.84 -7.03 -15.03
CA THR A 114 15.62 -6.70 -15.75
C THR A 114 15.48 -7.41 -17.08
N ALA A 115 16.56 -7.95 -17.66
CA ALA A 115 16.49 -8.73 -18.90
C ALA A 115 15.71 -10.03 -18.69
N ARG A 116 15.71 -10.54 -17.45
CA ARG A 116 14.87 -11.68 -17.05
C ARG A 116 13.37 -11.38 -17.14
N PHE A 117 12.95 -10.12 -16.96
CA PHE A 117 11.53 -9.76 -16.95
C PHE A 117 10.84 -10.10 -18.26
N SER A 118 11.36 -9.64 -19.40
CA SER A 118 10.75 -9.91 -20.71
C SER A 118 10.60 -11.41 -20.99
N LYS A 119 11.59 -12.20 -20.56
CA LYS A 119 11.55 -13.66 -20.67
C LYS A 119 10.44 -14.28 -19.80
N GLU A 120 10.36 -13.89 -18.52
CA GLU A 120 9.36 -14.43 -17.59
C GLU A 120 7.93 -14.02 -17.99
N VAL A 121 7.75 -12.83 -18.58
CA VAL A 121 6.47 -12.38 -19.15
C VAL A 121 6.10 -13.21 -20.40
N ASP A 122 7.07 -13.47 -21.27
CA ASP A 122 6.86 -14.28 -22.48
C ASP A 122 6.46 -15.72 -22.12
N GLU A 123 7.21 -16.34 -21.20
CA GLU A 123 7.00 -17.72 -20.73
C GLU A 123 5.71 -17.89 -19.90
N ALA A 124 5.15 -16.81 -19.35
CA ALA A 124 3.90 -16.88 -18.60
C ALA A 124 2.72 -17.20 -19.53
N GLU A 125 2.03 -18.29 -19.25
CA GLU A 125 0.89 -18.73 -20.05
C GLU A 125 -0.39 -17.95 -19.71
N ILE A 126 -1.14 -17.58 -20.74
CA ILE A 126 -2.50 -17.07 -20.62
C ILE A 126 -3.41 -18.20 -20.13
N SER A 127 -4.50 -17.84 -19.46
CA SER A 127 -5.58 -18.75 -19.05
C SER A 127 -6.92 -18.05 -19.32
N GLY A 128 -8.01 -18.62 -18.83
CA GLY A 128 -9.31 -17.97 -18.83
C GLY A 128 -10.21 -18.51 -17.72
N ASN A 129 -11.27 -17.76 -17.46
CA ASN A 129 -12.36 -18.03 -16.55
C ASN A 129 -13.68 -17.72 -17.29
N LEU A 130 -14.81 -17.82 -16.60
CA LEU A 130 -16.14 -17.73 -17.20
C LEU A 130 -16.75 -16.34 -17.05
N ASP A 131 -16.66 -15.75 -15.86
CA ASP A 131 -17.18 -14.43 -15.58
C ASP A 131 -16.15 -13.32 -15.84
N ALA A 132 -16.61 -12.08 -15.77
CA ALA A 132 -15.83 -10.93 -16.18
C ALA A 132 -14.95 -10.32 -15.08
N PRO A 133 -15.37 -10.21 -13.79
CA PRO A 133 -14.48 -9.72 -12.75
C PRO A 133 -13.37 -10.73 -12.43
N GLU A 134 -12.19 -10.24 -12.05
CA GLU A 134 -11.03 -11.10 -11.82
C GLU A 134 -10.59 -11.10 -10.35
N GLY A 135 -9.79 -12.10 -9.96
CA GLY A 135 -9.29 -12.33 -8.60
C GLY A 135 -8.08 -11.48 -8.21
N GLY A 136 -7.89 -10.31 -8.82
CA GLY A 136 -6.67 -9.52 -8.68
C GLY A 136 -6.37 -9.02 -7.26
N PHE A 137 -7.37 -8.86 -6.40
CA PHE A 137 -7.13 -8.42 -5.01
C PHE A 137 -6.42 -9.48 -4.16
N ASP A 138 -6.68 -10.78 -4.38
CA ASP A 138 -5.91 -11.86 -3.75
C ASP A 138 -4.42 -11.67 -4.08
N ALA A 139 -4.13 -11.40 -5.35
CA ALA A 139 -2.77 -11.21 -5.83
C ALA A 139 -2.08 -9.98 -5.22
N VAL A 140 -2.78 -8.85 -5.07
CA VAL A 140 -2.21 -7.67 -4.40
C VAL A 140 -1.88 -7.96 -2.94
N VAL A 141 -2.78 -8.62 -2.21
CA VAL A 141 -2.53 -8.98 -0.79
C VAL A 141 -1.35 -9.93 -0.67
N GLN A 142 -1.25 -10.95 -1.52
CA GLN A 142 -0.11 -11.88 -1.51
C GLN A 142 1.20 -11.17 -1.89
N ALA A 143 1.20 -10.34 -2.93
CA ALA A 143 2.38 -9.55 -3.33
C ALA A 143 2.87 -8.61 -2.22
N LEU A 144 1.96 -8.04 -1.43
CA LEU A 144 2.32 -7.18 -0.30
C LEU A 144 2.82 -7.97 0.91
N THR A 145 2.20 -9.10 1.24
CA THR A 145 2.45 -9.83 2.49
C THR A 145 3.64 -10.79 2.40
N CYS A 146 3.91 -11.37 1.24
CA CYS A 146 4.93 -12.40 1.02
C CYS A 146 6.34 -11.84 0.78
N ASN A 147 6.89 -11.06 1.72
CA ASN A 147 8.18 -10.42 1.50
C ASN A 147 9.32 -11.42 1.22
N GLY A 148 9.31 -12.59 1.84
CA GLY A 148 10.32 -13.63 1.63
C GLY A 148 10.37 -14.14 0.18
N SER A 149 9.22 -14.19 -0.50
CA SER A 149 9.12 -14.66 -1.88
C SER A 149 9.23 -13.52 -2.89
N ILE A 150 8.65 -12.35 -2.58
CA ILE A 150 8.58 -11.21 -3.50
C ILE A 150 9.88 -10.40 -3.48
N GLY A 151 10.47 -10.18 -2.29
CA GLY A 151 11.79 -9.56 -2.14
C GLY A 151 11.80 -8.03 -2.03
N TRP A 152 10.79 -7.42 -1.41
CA TRP A 152 10.78 -5.97 -1.18
C TRP A 152 11.92 -5.54 -0.25
N ARG A 153 12.60 -4.45 -0.61
CA ARG A 153 13.60 -3.83 0.26
C ARG A 153 12.93 -3.03 1.37
N GLU A 154 13.56 -3.02 2.55
CA GLU A 154 13.10 -2.23 3.69
C GLU A 154 13.20 -0.71 3.48
N ARG A 155 14.09 -0.24 2.61
CA ARG A 155 14.28 1.20 2.33
C ARG A 155 14.26 1.44 0.83
N ALA A 156 13.09 1.29 0.24
CA ALA A 156 12.83 1.55 -1.15
C ALA A 156 11.39 2.01 -1.34
N ARG A 157 11.15 2.74 -2.43
CA ARG A 157 9.79 3.06 -2.86
C ARG A 157 9.22 1.79 -3.49
N LYS A 158 8.19 1.24 -2.86
CA LYS A 158 7.53 -0.01 -3.28
C LYS A 158 6.36 0.36 -4.17
N MET A 159 6.37 -0.10 -5.42
CA MET A 159 5.34 0.21 -6.40
C MET A 159 4.75 -1.08 -6.95
N ILE A 160 3.43 -1.21 -6.92
CA ILE A 160 2.71 -2.28 -7.58
C ILE A 160 1.98 -1.68 -8.77
N VAL A 161 2.26 -2.20 -9.96
CA VAL A 161 1.49 -1.88 -11.17
C VAL A 161 0.45 -2.99 -11.33
N PHE A 162 -0.82 -2.67 -11.13
CA PHE A 162 -1.94 -3.58 -11.28
C PHE A 162 -2.54 -3.37 -12.67
N SER A 163 -2.33 -4.34 -13.56
CA SER A 163 -2.70 -4.25 -14.98
C SER A 163 -3.84 -5.21 -15.30
N THR A 164 -5.00 -4.69 -15.73
CA THR A 164 -6.17 -5.51 -16.13
C THR A 164 -7.09 -4.73 -17.06
N ASP A 165 -7.84 -5.45 -17.89
CA ASP A 165 -8.92 -4.90 -18.69
C ASP A 165 -10.31 -5.22 -18.10
N ALA A 166 -10.40 -5.62 -16.84
CA ALA A 166 -11.63 -6.09 -16.22
C ALA A 166 -11.92 -5.46 -14.84
N GLY A 167 -13.10 -5.77 -14.31
CA GLY A 167 -13.46 -5.48 -12.92
C GLY A 167 -12.72 -6.38 -11.94
N PHE A 168 -13.07 -6.30 -10.66
CA PHE A 168 -12.45 -7.10 -9.61
C PHE A 168 -13.48 -7.73 -8.69
N HIS A 169 -13.18 -8.94 -8.22
CA HIS A 169 -13.87 -9.54 -7.08
C HIS A 169 -13.37 -8.99 -5.75
N PHE A 170 -14.26 -8.91 -4.77
CA PHE A 170 -13.96 -8.47 -3.41
C PHE A 170 -14.72 -9.29 -2.37
N ALA A 171 -14.37 -9.13 -1.09
CA ALA A 171 -14.95 -9.88 0.02
C ALA A 171 -16.49 -9.96 -0.06
N GLY A 172 -17.01 -11.18 0.01
CA GLY A 172 -18.42 -11.53 -0.17
C GLY A 172 -18.68 -12.32 -1.45
N ASP A 173 -17.93 -12.07 -2.53
CA ASP A 173 -18.15 -12.69 -3.84
C ASP A 173 -17.84 -14.20 -3.83
N GLY A 174 -16.82 -14.62 -3.06
CA GLY A 174 -16.42 -16.02 -2.94
C GLY A 174 -17.54 -16.92 -2.37
N ARG A 175 -18.55 -16.33 -1.71
CA ARG A 175 -19.73 -17.05 -1.22
C ARG A 175 -20.47 -17.78 -2.33
N MET A 176 -20.47 -17.25 -3.55
CA MET A 176 -21.08 -17.92 -4.71
C MET A 176 -20.43 -19.27 -5.02
N ALA A 177 -19.14 -19.40 -4.70
CA ALA A 177 -18.35 -20.63 -4.83
C ALA A 177 -18.25 -21.46 -3.55
N GLY A 178 -19.02 -21.11 -2.51
CA GLY A 178 -18.94 -21.76 -1.20
C GLY A 178 -17.71 -21.35 -0.37
N VAL A 179 -16.94 -20.37 -0.82
CA VAL A 179 -15.77 -19.85 -0.13
C VAL A 179 -16.21 -18.76 0.84
N VAL A 180 -16.38 -19.11 2.10
CA VAL A 180 -16.95 -18.23 3.14
C VAL A 180 -15.97 -17.85 4.25
N VAL A 181 -14.76 -18.41 4.23
CA VAL A 181 -13.73 -18.07 5.22
C VAL A 181 -13.11 -16.74 4.79
N PRO A 182 -13.14 -15.68 5.62
CA PRO A 182 -12.52 -14.41 5.26
C PRO A 182 -11.02 -14.56 4.97
N ASN A 183 -10.50 -13.74 4.05
CA ASN A 183 -9.07 -13.62 3.84
C ASN A 183 -8.37 -13.22 5.16
N ASP A 184 -7.26 -13.87 5.50
CA ASP A 184 -6.55 -13.60 6.76
C ASP A 184 -5.47 -12.51 6.64
N GLY A 185 -5.19 -12.03 5.43
CA GLY A 185 -4.17 -11.02 5.16
C GLY A 185 -2.73 -11.47 5.43
N HIS A 186 -2.47 -12.78 5.46
CA HIS A 186 -1.14 -13.38 5.60
C HIS A 186 -0.63 -13.94 4.27
N CYS A 187 0.67 -14.29 4.26
CA CYS A 187 1.32 -14.89 3.11
C CYS A 187 1.04 -16.39 3.02
N HIS A 188 0.62 -16.86 1.83
CA HIS A 188 0.31 -18.26 1.55
C HIS A 188 0.80 -18.67 0.15
N LEU A 189 2.11 -18.55 -0.10
CA LEU A 189 2.72 -19.01 -1.34
C LEU A 189 3.43 -20.35 -1.15
N ASP A 190 3.24 -21.28 -2.09
CA ASP A 190 4.05 -22.49 -2.18
C ASP A 190 5.46 -22.20 -2.71
N SER A 191 6.32 -23.21 -2.73
CA SER A 191 7.70 -23.09 -3.24
C SER A 191 7.79 -22.78 -4.73
N ARG A 192 6.69 -22.89 -5.48
CA ARG A 192 6.58 -22.56 -6.91
C ARG A 192 5.92 -21.18 -7.13
N GLY A 193 5.60 -20.48 -6.05
CA GLY A 193 5.00 -19.14 -6.08
C GLY A 193 3.49 -19.10 -6.24
N TYR A 194 2.77 -20.23 -6.16
CA TYR A 194 1.31 -20.25 -6.26
C TYR A 194 0.63 -19.93 -4.94
N TYR A 195 -0.45 -19.15 -4.98
CA TYR A 195 -1.31 -18.89 -3.83
C TYR A 195 -2.09 -20.14 -3.41
N THR A 196 -1.75 -20.69 -2.26
CA THR A 196 -2.29 -21.98 -1.78
C THR A 196 -3.67 -21.88 -1.15
N LYS A 197 -4.13 -20.66 -0.80
CA LYS A 197 -5.42 -20.44 -0.14
C LYS A 197 -6.50 -19.85 -1.05
N SER A 198 -6.23 -19.81 -2.37
CA SER A 198 -7.19 -19.30 -3.37
C SER A 198 -8.56 -19.95 -3.30
N LEU A 199 -8.62 -21.26 -3.00
CA LEU A 199 -9.88 -22.01 -2.93
C LEU A 199 -10.48 -22.07 -1.51
N ASP A 200 -9.70 -21.71 -0.49
CA ASP A 200 -10.07 -21.84 0.92
C ASP A 200 -10.57 -20.51 1.51
N GLN A 201 -10.02 -19.38 1.05
CA GLN A 201 -10.28 -18.05 1.58
C GLN A 201 -10.98 -17.16 0.54
N ASP A 202 -11.95 -16.39 1.00
CA ASP A 202 -12.66 -15.40 0.21
C ASP A 202 -11.70 -14.29 -0.27
N TYR A 203 -12.14 -13.49 -1.23
CA TYR A 203 -11.38 -12.35 -1.70
C TYR A 203 -11.16 -11.34 -0.56
N PRO A 204 -10.07 -10.53 -0.60
CA PRO A 204 -9.86 -9.48 0.37
C PRO A 204 -10.94 -8.39 0.29
N SER A 205 -11.23 -7.76 1.42
CA SER A 205 -12.05 -6.55 1.42
C SER A 205 -11.23 -5.33 1.01
N ILE A 206 -11.90 -4.27 0.53
CA ILE A 206 -11.25 -2.99 0.22
C ILE A 206 -10.55 -2.42 1.47
N ALA A 207 -11.14 -2.59 2.66
CA ALA A 207 -10.52 -2.17 3.92
C ALA A 207 -9.24 -2.96 4.24
N MET A 208 -9.20 -4.26 3.95
CA MET A 208 -7.99 -5.07 4.10
C MET A 208 -6.91 -4.65 3.10
N LEU A 209 -7.29 -4.40 1.85
CA LEU A 209 -6.39 -3.88 0.83
C LEU A 209 -5.77 -2.55 1.29
N HIS A 210 -6.60 -1.62 1.77
CA HIS A 210 -6.17 -0.34 2.35
C HIS A 210 -5.17 -0.53 3.48
N GLN A 211 -5.52 -1.40 4.45
CA GLN A 211 -4.67 -1.71 5.59
C GLN A 211 -3.31 -2.26 5.14
N LYS A 212 -3.28 -3.22 4.22
CA LYS A 212 -2.03 -3.84 3.77
C LYS A 212 -1.16 -2.90 2.96
N ILE A 213 -1.73 -2.07 2.10
CA ILE A 213 -0.99 -1.04 1.37
C ILE A 213 -0.35 -0.05 2.36
N LYS A 214 -1.10 0.39 3.37
CA LYS A 214 -0.60 1.29 4.42
C LYS A 214 0.49 0.64 5.27
N GLU A 215 0.28 -0.59 5.75
CA GLU A 215 1.26 -1.35 6.55
C GLU A 215 2.59 -1.54 5.80
N ARG A 216 2.52 -1.80 4.49
CA ARG A 216 3.70 -2.07 3.66
C ARG A 216 4.24 -0.84 2.97
N LYS A 217 3.57 0.31 3.14
CA LYS A 217 3.93 1.60 2.54
C LYS A 217 4.16 1.46 1.04
N ALA A 218 3.26 0.72 0.40
CA ALA A 218 3.28 0.51 -1.03
C ALA A 218 2.51 1.61 -1.75
N ASN A 219 2.84 1.81 -3.02
CA ASN A 219 2.15 2.70 -3.93
C ASN A 219 1.49 1.82 -5.00
N LEU A 220 0.20 2.00 -5.24
CA LEU A 220 -0.57 1.15 -6.15
C LEU A 220 -0.96 1.94 -7.39
N ILE A 221 -0.55 1.47 -8.56
CA ILE A 221 -0.91 2.06 -9.85
C ILE A 221 -1.89 1.11 -10.53
N PHE A 222 -3.14 1.53 -10.70
CA PHE A 222 -4.12 0.82 -11.50
C PHE A 222 -3.93 1.21 -12.97
N ALA A 223 -3.30 0.35 -13.75
CA ALA A 223 -3.17 0.48 -15.20
C ALA A 223 -4.32 -0.29 -15.85
N VAL A 224 -5.41 0.42 -16.18
CA VAL A 224 -6.66 -0.22 -16.64
C VAL A 224 -7.15 0.40 -17.93
N THR A 225 -7.89 -0.37 -18.72
CA THR A 225 -8.51 0.12 -19.96
C THR A 225 -9.55 1.23 -19.68
N GLU A 226 -9.81 2.09 -20.67
CA GLU A 226 -10.69 3.27 -20.50
C GLU A 226 -12.09 2.89 -19.98
N LYS A 227 -12.63 1.73 -20.38
CA LYS A 227 -13.93 1.21 -19.93
C LYS A 227 -14.02 1.01 -18.41
N ASN A 228 -12.90 0.70 -17.75
CA ASN A 228 -12.85 0.44 -16.30
C ASN A 228 -12.32 1.62 -15.48
N LYS A 229 -11.83 2.67 -16.12
CA LYS A 229 -11.18 3.82 -15.46
C LYS A 229 -12.01 4.40 -14.32
N GLU A 230 -13.30 4.65 -14.54
CA GLU A 230 -14.16 5.24 -13.51
C GLU A 230 -14.38 4.31 -12.31
N LEU A 231 -14.43 2.99 -12.54
CA LEU A 231 -14.52 2.01 -11.46
C LEU A 231 -13.26 2.04 -10.57
N TYR A 232 -12.08 1.99 -11.18
CA TYR A 232 -10.81 2.03 -10.42
C TYR A 232 -10.51 3.41 -9.83
N LYS A 233 -11.06 4.47 -10.42
CA LYS A 233 -11.00 5.81 -9.84
C LYS A 233 -11.81 5.89 -8.54
N GLN A 234 -13.03 5.35 -8.54
CA GLN A 234 -13.83 5.23 -7.31
C GLN A 234 -13.12 4.41 -6.24
N LEU A 235 -12.47 3.30 -6.65
CA LEU A 235 -11.65 2.50 -5.73
C LEU A 235 -10.47 3.31 -5.17
N SER A 236 -9.73 4.02 -6.02
CA SER A 236 -8.61 4.86 -5.59
C SER A 236 -9.06 5.96 -4.62
N ASP A 237 -10.21 6.59 -4.88
CA ASP A 237 -10.79 7.61 -4.00
C ASP A 237 -11.24 7.03 -2.65
N ALA A 238 -11.64 5.75 -2.62
CA ALA A 238 -12.01 5.02 -1.41
C ALA A 238 -10.80 4.53 -0.57
N LEU A 239 -9.57 4.76 -1.03
CA LEU A 239 -8.33 4.40 -0.34
C LEU A 239 -7.59 5.67 0.14
N PRO A 240 -8.12 6.42 1.12
CA PRO A 240 -7.50 7.65 1.58
C PRO A 240 -6.14 7.40 2.24
N ASP A 241 -5.24 8.38 2.20
CA ASP A 241 -3.92 8.34 2.86
C ASP A 241 -2.92 7.27 2.37
N VAL A 242 -3.30 6.46 1.37
CA VAL A 242 -2.35 5.64 0.60
C VAL A 242 -2.14 6.26 -0.77
N SER A 243 -0.97 6.02 -1.34
CA SER A 243 -0.66 6.52 -2.68
C SER A 243 -1.19 5.53 -3.72
N SER A 244 -2.44 5.72 -4.15
CA SER A 244 -2.98 5.05 -5.33
C SER A 244 -3.21 6.02 -6.49
N SER A 245 -3.09 5.51 -7.71
CA SER A 245 -3.41 6.26 -8.92
C SER A 245 -4.00 5.37 -10.00
N VAL A 246 -4.65 5.99 -10.98
CA VAL A 246 -5.27 5.31 -12.11
C VAL A 246 -4.68 5.87 -13.40
N GLY A 247 -4.02 5.00 -14.16
CA GLY A 247 -3.53 5.27 -15.50
C GLY A 247 -4.37 4.52 -16.53
N VAL A 248 -4.70 5.19 -17.63
CA VAL A 248 -5.44 4.57 -18.72
C VAL A 248 -4.46 3.77 -19.59
N LEU A 249 -4.61 2.46 -19.58
CA LEU A 249 -3.92 1.55 -20.47
C LEU A 249 -4.60 1.60 -21.84
N ALA A 250 -3.81 1.77 -22.90
CA ALA A 250 -4.32 1.57 -24.25
C ALA A 250 -4.71 0.10 -24.42
N ASP A 251 -5.68 -0.21 -25.29
CA ASP A 251 -6.14 -1.58 -25.53
C ASP A 251 -5.04 -2.53 -26.02
N ASP A 252 -3.91 -2.00 -26.50
CA ASP A 252 -2.73 -2.74 -26.91
C ASP A 252 -1.53 -2.58 -25.95
N SER A 253 -1.74 -2.01 -24.76
CA SER A 253 -0.72 -1.70 -23.74
C SER A 253 0.49 -0.87 -24.20
N ARG A 254 0.45 -0.24 -25.39
CA ARG A 254 1.63 0.45 -25.96
C ARG A 254 2.16 1.62 -25.12
N ASN A 255 1.31 2.19 -24.28
CA ASN A 255 1.62 3.34 -23.44
C ASN A 255 2.02 2.97 -22.00
N ILE A 256 2.16 1.68 -21.67
CA ILE A 256 2.43 1.21 -20.30
C ILE A 256 3.72 1.81 -19.72
N VAL A 257 4.77 1.91 -20.52
CA VAL A 257 6.07 2.45 -20.07
C VAL A 257 5.94 3.92 -19.68
N THR A 258 5.32 4.72 -20.55
CA THR A 258 5.09 6.15 -20.29
C THR A 258 4.14 6.36 -19.11
N LEU A 259 3.12 5.51 -18.99
CA LEU A 259 2.17 5.55 -17.86
C LEU A 259 2.92 5.32 -16.54
N ILE A 260 3.74 4.27 -16.44
CA ILE A 260 4.51 3.98 -15.23
C ILE A 260 5.47 5.12 -14.90
N GLU A 261 6.14 5.69 -15.90
CA GLU A 261 7.05 6.83 -15.70
C GLU A 261 6.31 8.06 -15.16
N ASP A 262 5.15 8.41 -15.75
CA ASP A 262 4.34 9.55 -15.33
C ASP A 262 3.77 9.34 -13.92
N GLU A 263 3.27 8.14 -13.63
CA GLU A 263 2.78 7.79 -12.30
C GLU A 263 3.90 7.80 -11.26
N TYR A 264 5.09 7.27 -11.60
CA TYR A 264 6.26 7.41 -10.75
C TYR A 264 6.55 8.89 -10.44
N ARG A 265 6.56 9.75 -11.46
CA ARG A 265 6.81 11.19 -11.28
C ARG A 265 5.77 11.81 -10.36
N LYS A 266 4.48 11.56 -10.57
CA LYS A 266 3.39 12.04 -9.67
C LYS A 266 3.59 11.59 -8.23
N ILE A 267 3.87 10.30 -8.01
CA ILE A 267 4.09 9.72 -6.67
C ILE A 267 5.36 10.28 -6.02
N SER A 268 6.41 10.51 -6.81
CA SER A 268 7.66 11.09 -6.30
C SER A 268 7.54 12.57 -5.94
N GLN A 269 6.63 13.29 -6.61
CA GLN A 269 6.41 14.74 -6.45
C GLN A 269 5.35 15.09 -5.42
N LYS A 270 4.60 14.10 -4.92
CA LYS A 270 3.56 14.27 -3.92
C LYS A 270 3.98 13.66 -2.60
N ILE A 271 3.90 14.45 -1.53
CA ILE A 271 4.18 14.01 -0.17
C ILE A 271 2.93 14.20 0.68
N ILE A 272 2.47 13.10 1.27
CA ILE A 272 1.35 13.06 2.21
C ILE A 272 1.91 12.64 3.56
N MET A 273 1.87 13.51 4.56
CA MET A 273 2.30 13.16 5.91
C MET A 273 1.22 12.36 6.62
N VAL A 274 1.59 11.21 7.18
CA VAL A 274 0.72 10.29 7.91
C VAL A 274 1.32 9.92 9.26
N ASP A 275 0.46 9.49 10.18
CA ASP A 275 0.84 9.02 11.52
C ASP A 275 0.04 7.80 11.98
N ASN A 276 0.43 7.28 13.14
CA ASN A 276 -0.20 6.16 13.83
C ASN A 276 -0.92 6.58 15.12
N ALA A 277 -1.22 7.87 15.34
CA ALA A 277 -1.94 8.29 16.52
C ALA A 277 -3.40 7.84 16.48
N ASN A 278 -3.93 7.56 17.66
CA ASN A 278 -5.28 7.07 17.82
C ASN A 278 -6.05 7.98 18.78
N ALA A 279 -7.07 8.66 18.25
CA ALA A 279 -7.92 9.56 19.03
C ALA A 279 -8.62 8.86 20.19
N THR A 280 -8.95 7.58 20.06
CA THR A 280 -9.55 6.77 21.14
C THR A 280 -8.59 6.51 22.30
N GLN A 281 -7.28 6.60 22.06
CA GLN A 281 -6.23 6.53 23.07
C GLN A 281 -5.86 7.93 23.61
N GLY A 282 -6.66 8.95 23.32
CA GLY A 282 -6.48 10.28 23.88
C GLY A 282 -5.46 11.16 23.14
N LEU A 283 -4.91 10.74 22.00
CA LEU A 283 -3.97 11.52 21.21
C LEU A 283 -4.52 11.84 19.82
N ARG A 284 -4.39 13.10 19.40
CA ARG A 284 -4.78 13.56 18.06
C ARG A 284 -3.68 14.40 17.44
N LEU A 285 -3.40 14.18 16.15
CA LEU A 285 -2.52 15.03 15.35
C LEU A 285 -3.32 15.82 14.32
N SER A 286 -2.86 17.03 14.04
CA SER A 286 -3.29 17.82 12.89
C SER A 286 -2.07 18.46 12.21
N TYR A 287 -2.21 18.76 10.92
CA TYR A 287 -1.09 19.16 10.06
C TYR A 287 -1.35 20.48 9.36
N ARG A 288 -0.29 21.28 9.26
CA ARG A 288 -0.24 22.44 8.37
C ARG A 288 1.02 22.34 7.52
N SER A 289 0.92 22.55 6.21
CA SER A 289 2.06 22.43 5.30
C SER A 289 2.51 23.78 4.77
N MET A 290 3.83 23.89 4.59
CA MET A 290 4.51 24.97 3.91
C MET A 290 5.36 24.36 2.78
N CYS A 291 4.75 24.27 1.60
CA CYS A 291 5.34 23.65 0.41
C CYS A 291 6.18 24.64 -0.40
N LEU A 292 6.64 24.21 -1.59
CA LEU A 292 7.52 25.00 -2.47
C LEU A 292 6.87 26.32 -2.87
N ASN A 293 7.52 27.43 -2.53
CA ASN A 293 7.09 28.82 -2.74
C ASN A 293 5.95 29.32 -1.83
N GLY A 294 5.55 28.56 -0.80
CA GLY A 294 4.60 29.04 0.19
C GLY A 294 5.30 29.78 1.34
N HIS A 295 5.00 31.06 1.54
CA HIS A 295 5.22 31.74 2.83
C HIS A 295 4.06 31.52 3.81
N VAL A 296 3.00 30.85 3.36
CA VAL A 296 1.73 30.71 4.09
C VAL A 296 1.50 29.23 4.43
N LEU A 297 1.25 28.97 5.71
CA LEU A 297 0.82 27.66 6.20
C LEU A 297 -0.61 27.37 5.73
N LYS A 298 -0.82 26.23 5.08
CA LYS A 298 -2.13 25.74 4.67
C LYS A 298 -2.55 24.58 5.57
N GLU A 299 -3.82 24.50 5.94
CA GLU A 299 -4.40 23.38 6.72
C GLU A 299 -4.50 22.11 5.85
N THR A 300 -3.36 21.49 5.60
CA THR A 300 -3.23 20.26 4.83
C THR A 300 -1.98 19.50 5.23
N ASN A 301 -2.02 18.18 5.14
CA ASN A 301 -0.88 17.28 5.29
C ASN A 301 -0.20 16.94 3.95
N VAL A 302 -0.58 17.62 2.87
CA VAL A 302 -0.11 17.34 1.50
C VAL A 302 0.79 18.48 0.98
N CYS A 303 1.84 18.09 0.27
CA CYS A 303 2.60 18.96 -0.63
C CYS A 303 2.77 18.29 -2.00
N ASP A 304 2.48 19.04 -3.06
CA ASP A 304 2.60 18.60 -4.45
C ASP A 304 3.72 19.33 -5.19
N GLY A 305 4.16 18.77 -6.32
CA GLY A 305 5.15 19.38 -7.21
C GLY A 305 6.59 19.38 -6.67
N ILE A 306 6.88 18.52 -5.69
CA ILE A 306 8.21 18.42 -5.06
C ILE A 306 9.21 17.79 -6.01
N LYS A 307 10.35 18.45 -6.24
CA LYS A 307 11.44 17.91 -7.05
C LYS A 307 12.57 17.38 -6.17
N VAL A 308 13.42 16.57 -6.78
CA VAL A 308 14.61 16.04 -6.13
C VAL A 308 15.45 17.19 -5.57
N GLY A 309 15.79 17.11 -4.28
CA GLY A 309 16.56 18.13 -3.57
C GLY A 309 15.73 19.21 -2.89
N ASP A 310 14.46 19.37 -3.25
CA ASP A 310 13.53 20.32 -2.63
C ASP A 310 13.26 19.96 -1.17
N GLU A 311 13.03 20.99 -0.36
CA GLU A 311 12.74 20.89 1.06
C GLU A 311 11.38 21.53 1.37
N VAL A 312 10.54 20.81 2.11
CA VAL A 312 9.23 21.27 2.58
C VAL A 312 9.10 21.08 4.08
N THR A 313 8.30 21.94 4.72
CA THR A 313 8.09 21.88 6.17
C THR A 313 6.63 21.66 6.50
N PHE A 314 6.37 20.73 7.41
CA PHE A 314 5.07 20.47 8.00
C PHE A 314 5.09 20.90 9.46
N GLU A 315 4.17 21.77 9.85
CA GLU A 315 3.91 22.03 11.27
C GLU A 315 2.88 21.02 11.75
N VAL A 316 3.27 20.22 12.73
CA VAL A 316 2.43 19.20 13.36
C VAL A 316 1.95 19.73 14.69
N THR A 317 0.65 19.65 14.94
CA THR A 317 0.04 19.91 16.25
C THR A 317 -0.34 18.59 16.89
N LEU A 318 0.31 18.24 18.01
CA LEU A 318 -0.07 17.13 18.88
C LEU A 318 -1.00 17.64 19.98
N GLU A 319 -2.15 17.00 20.14
CA GLU A 319 -3.13 17.28 21.19
C GLU A 319 -3.38 16.04 22.04
N ALA A 320 -3.22 16.18 23.36
CA ALA A 320 -3.69 15.19 24.32
C ALA A 320 -5.13 15.55 24.70
N THR A 321 -6.13 14.84 24.21
CA THR A 321 -7.54 15.21 24.38
C THR A 321 -8.04 14.95 25.80
N HIS A 322 -7.63 13.83 26.37
CA HIS A 322 -7.98 13.42 27.72
C HIS A 322 -6.94 12.45 28.27
N CYS A 323 -7.07 12.13 29.54
CA CYS A 323 -6.18 11.25 30.26
C CYS A 323 -6.65 9.79 30.13
N VAL A 324 -5.79 8.89 29.65
CA VAL A 324 -6.07 7.43 29.53
C VAL A 324 -5.05 6.61 30.31
N LYS A 325 -5.36 5.34 30.63
CA LYS A 325 -4.49 4.47 31.46
C LYS A 325 -3.06 4.37 30.92
N GLN A 326 -2.91 4.25 29.59
CA GLN A 326 -1.60 4.30 28.94
C GLN A 326 -1.07 5.74 28.94
N ARG A 327 0.10 5.97 29.52
CA ARG A 327 0.72 7.31 29.60
C ARG A 327 1.77 7.54 28.54
N ASP A 328 2.43 6.47 28.11
CA ASP A 328 3.56 6.49 27.21
C ASP A 328 3.15 5.99 25.82
N PHE A 329 3.49 6.77 24.80
CA PHE A 329 3.16 6.46 23.40
C PHE A 329 4.37 6.62 22.50
N ALA A 330 4.57 5.66 21.61
CA ALA A 330 5.56 5.73 20.55
C ALA A 330 4.85 6.07 19.23
N LEU A 331 4.78 7.36 18.92
CA LEU A 331 4.20 7.82 17.67
C LEU A 331 5.26 7.80 16.56
N LYS A 332 4.81 7.51 15.34
CA LYS A 332 5.61 7.54 14.12
C LYS A 332 4.91 8.45 13.13
N ILE A 333 5.62 9.48 12.68
CA ILE A 333 5.13 10.46 11.72
C ILE A 333 6.04 10.40 10.48
N GLY A 334 5.48 10.23 9.29
CA GLY A 334 6.30 10.13 8.09
C GLY A 334 5.49 10.28 6.80
N PRO A 335 6.18 10.44 5.66
CA PRO A 335 5.54 10.43 4.36
C PRO A 335 4.92 9.05 4.05
N SER A 336 3.71 9.06 3.52
CA SER A 336 3.05 7.86 3.01
C SER A 336 3.91 7.23 1.90
N GLY A 337 3.99 5.90 1.86
CA GLY A 337 4.76 5.17 0.86
C GLY A 337 6.29 5.12 1.08
N LEU A 338 6.80 5.63 2.20
CA LEU A 338 8.25 5.73 2.50
C LEU A 338 8.59 5.26 3.92
N ASP A 339 9.81 4.79 4.11
CA ASP A 339 10.21 4.13 5.35
C ASP A 339 10.74 5.08 6.43
N GLU A 340 11.17 6.28 6.03
CA GLU A 340 11.62 7.33 6.93
C GLU A 340 10.48 7.82 7.83
N THR A 341 10.66 7.75 9.15
CA THR A 341 9.72 8.33 10.11
C THR A 341 10.44 9.16 11.16
N LEU A 342 9.78 10.20 11.66
CA LEU A 342 10.06 10.83 12.94
C LEU A 342 9.44 9.98 14.05
N ALA A 343 10.26 9.50 14.98
CA ALA A 343 9.80 8.87 16.22
C ALA A 343 9.50 9.95 17.28
N VAL A 344 8.27 9.99 17.79
CA VAL A 344 7.86 10.92 18.86
C VAL A 344 7.50 10.10 20.09
N ASP A 345 8.34 10.17 21.11
CA ASP A 345 8.09 9.57 22.40
C ASP A 345 7.22 10.54 23.22
N VAL A 346 5.95 10.23 23.41
CA VAL A 346 4.98 11.09 24.09
C VAL A 346 4.72 10.57 25.50
N HIS A 347 4.88 11.42 26.50
CA HIS A 347 4.56 11.16 27.89
C HIS A 347 3.41 12.07 28.34
N VAL A 348 2.24 11.47 28.60
CA VAL A 348 1.05 12.19 29.05
C VAL A 348 1.07 12.32 30.57
N GLN A 349 1.28 13.55 31.05
CA GLN A 349 1.34 13.88 32.48
C GLN A 349 -0.05 14.16 33.04
N CYS A 350 -0.69 13.10 33.54
CA CYS A 350 -2.00 13.20 34.17
C CYS A 350 -1.97 13.41 35.68
N ASP A 351 -0.90 12.93 36.31
CA ASP A 351 -0.79 12.87 37.77
C ASP A 351 0.05 14.06 38.26
N CYS A 352 -0.15 14.45 39.52
CA CYS A 352 0.62 15.53 40.15
C CYS A 352 1.74 14.95 40.99
N ASP A 353 2.88 15.64 41.07
CA ASP A 353 4.05 15.20 41.86
C ASP A 353 3.72 14.92 43.34
N CYS A 354 2.72 15.60 43.90
CA CYS A 354 2.23 15.37 45.27
C CYS A 354 1.62 13.98 45.50
N GLN A 355 1.24 13.25 44.44
CA GLN A 355 0.73 11.87 44.54
C GLN A 355 1.86 10.83 44.57
N LEU A 356 3.10 11.21 44.20
CA LEU A 356 4.27 10.33 44.29
C LEU A 356 4.86 10.29 45.70
N HIS A 357 4.63 11.35 46.50
CA HIS A 357 5.00 11.44 47.91
C HIS A 357 3.79 11.16 48.83
N VAL A 358 3.27 9.93 48.81
CA VAL A 358 2.37 9.47 49.88
C VAL A 358 3.20 9.23 51.14
N SER A 359 3.39 10.28 51.95
CA SER A 359 3.81 10.10 53.34
C SER A 359 2.60 9.56 54.11
N ILE A 360 2.57 8.25 54.38
CA ILE A 360 1.57 7.65 55.27
C ILE A 360 1.94 8.06 56.70
N PHE A 361 1.51 9.26 57.09
CA PHE A 361 1.20 9.63 58.48
C PHE A 361 -0.04 10.52 58.43
N VAL A 362 -1.21 9.87 58.44
CA VAL A 362 -2.48 10.57 58.66
C VAL A 362 -2.58 10.88 60.16
N SER A 363 -2.26 12.12 60.54
CA SER A 363 -2.60 12.66 61.88
C SER A 363 -3.31 14.03 61.83
N LEU A 364 -3.91 14.39 60.70
CA LEU A 364 -4.66 15.65 60.55
C LEU A 364 -6.09 15.49 60.03
N ALA A 365 -6.68 14.31 60.24
CA ALA A 365 -8.12 14.12 60.08
C ALA A 365 -8.73 13.71 61.44
N THR A 366 -8.91 14.68 62.35
CA THR A 366 -9.83 14.50 63.48
C THR A 366 -10.40 15.82 63.98
N ARG A 367 -11.74 15.90 63.87
CA ARG A 367 -12.74 16.57 64.72
C ARG A 367 -12.69 18.09 64.93
N GLN A 368 -13.82 18.73 64.60
CA GLN A 368 -14.56 19.76 65.38
C GLN A 368 -15.91 19.96 64.67
N ASN A 369 -17.11 19.99 65.26
CA ASN A 369 -17.63 19.80 66.61
C ASN A 369 -19.12 19.43 66.46
N LEU A 370 -19.56 18.42 67.21
CA LEU A 370 -20.94 18.35 67.70
C LEU A 370 -20.96 19.17 69.00
N PHE A 371 -21.73 20.24 69.02
CA PHE A 371 -22.60 20.66 70.14
C PHE A 371 -23.58 21.71 69.63
#